data_AF-A0A924C785-F1
#
_entry.id   AF-A0A924C785-F1
#
_cell.length_a   1.000
_cell.length_b   1.000
_cell.length_c   1.000
_cell.angle_alpha   90.00
_cell.angle_beta   90.00
_cell.angle_gamma   90.00
#
_symmetry.space_group_name_H-M   'P 1'
#
loop_
_entity.id
_entity.type
_entity.pdbx_description
1 polymer ?
#
loop_
_entity_poly.entity_id
_entity_poly.type
_entity_poly.pdbx_seq_one_letter_code
_entity_poly.pdbx_strand_id
1 'polypeptide(L)'
;VFQPRKVQRSGLWDAVDGRVLIYIHKERMLDAVAARYPARHYVMVDDKLRILAAMKETLGDRLTTVFPRQGHYAFDQKNMVTYPAADITVEHIGDLINHDFTNLMRLP
;
A
#
# COMPACT_ATOMS: atom_id res chain seq x y z
N VAL A 1 1.28 -9.39 19.72
CA VAL A 1 1.54 -9.38 18.26
C VAL A 1 0.79 -10.55 17.64
N PHE A 2 -0.38 -10.30 17.03
CA PHE A 2 -1.26 -11.35 16.46
C PHE A 2 -1.34 -11.31 14.92
N GLN A 3 -0.47 -10.54 14.27
CA GLN A 3 -0.57 -10.24 12.83
C GLN A 3 -0.50 -11.49 11.93
N PRO A 4 0.44 -12.44 12.10
CA PRO A 4 0.47 -13.64 11.26
C PRO A 4 -0.82 -14.45 11.36
N ARG A 5 -1.27 -14.71 12.59
CA ARG A 5 -2.52 -15.46 12.85
C ARG A 5 -3.76 -14.73 12.33
N LYS A 6 -3.77 -13.39 12.36
CA LYS A 6 -4.88 -12.58 11.84
C LYS A 6 -5.02 -12.75 10.32
N VAL A 7 -3.92 -12.62 9.58
CA VAL A 7 -3.91 -12.77 8.11
C VAL A 7 -4.29 -14.18 7.68
N GLN A 8 -3.83 -15.19 8.42
CA GLN A 8 -4.17 -16.59 8.17
C GLN A 8 -5.66 -16.85 8.43
N ARG A 9 -6.17 -16.50 9.63
CA ARG A 9 -7.56 -16.81 10.00
C ARG A 9 -8.61 -16.02 9.23
N SER A 10 -8.24 -14.88 8.63
CA SER A 10 -9.15 -14.13 7.77
C SER A 10 -9.26 -14.71 6.35
N GLY A 11 -8.49 -15.77 6.02
CA GLY A 11 -8.41 -16.32 4.66
C GLY A 11 -7.60 -15.47 3.68
N LEU A 12 -7.06 -14.32 4.13
CA LEU A 12 -6.29 -13.43 3.25
C LEU A 12 -4.95 -14.07 2.85
N TRP A 13 -4.37 -14.88 3.74
CA TRP A 13 -3.16 -15.63 3.42
C TRP A 13 -3.35 -16.51 2.18
N ASP A 14 -4.46 -17.26 2.14
CA ASP A 14 -4.76 -18.17 1.04
C ASP A 14 -5.23 -17.40 -0.20
N ALA A 15 -5.99 -16.31 -0.02
CA ALA A 15 -6.41 -15.45 -1.13
C ALA A 15 -5.24 -14.82 -1.91
N VAL A 16 -4.05 -14.74 -1.30
CA VAL A 16 -2.82 -14.28 -1.97
C VAL A 16 -1.81 -15.42 -2.19
N ASP A 17 -2.25 -16.68 -2.17
CA ASP A 17 -1.43 -17.89 -2.31
C ASP A 17 -0.17 -17.89 -1.43
N GLY A 18 -0.30 -17.42 -0.19
CA GLY A 18 0.79 -17.33 0.77
C GLY A 18 1.85 -16.28 0.47
N ARG A 19 1.61 -15.35 -0.47
CA ARG A 19 2.47 -14.19 -0.75
C ARG A 19 2.36 -13.12 0.34
N VAL A 20 2.72 -13.49 1.57
CA VAL A 20 2.61 -12.65 2.77
C VAL A 20 4.00 -12.34 3.31
N LEU A 21 4.30 -11.05 3.49
CA LEU A 21 5.51 -10.56 4.16
C LEU A 21 5.11 -9.73 5.37
N ILE A 22 5.70 -10.00 6.53
CA ILE A 22 5.38 -9.29 7.79
C ILE A 22 6.69 -8.77 8.38
N TYR A 23 6.78 -7.45 8.50
CA TYR A 23 7.94 -6.74 9.04
C TYR A 23 7.50 -5.77 10.14
N ILE A 24 8.42 -5.43 11.04
CA ILE A 24 8.20 -4.39 12.06
C ILE A 24 8.10 -3.01 11.40
N HIS A 25 9.03 -2.70 10.50
CA HIS A 25 9.07 -1.46 9.72
C HIS A 25 9.10 -1.78 8.23
N LYS A 26 7.93 -2.09 7.67
CA LYS A 26 7.82 -2.55 6.27
C LYS A 26 8.28 -1.50 5.25
N GLU A 27 8.16 -0.22 5.58
CA GLU A 27 8.61 0.89 4.75
C GLU A 27 10.14 0.90 4.55
N ARG A 28 10.90 0.19 5.40
CA ARG A 28 12.36 0.06 5.30
C ARG A 28 12.82 -1.23 4.62
N MET A 29 11.89 -2.11 4.23
CA MET A 29 12.20 -3.44 3.70
C MET A 29 11.93 -3.56 2.20
N LEU A 30 11.96 -2.44 1.48
CA LEU A 30 11.55 -2.37 0.07
C LEU A 30 12.49 -3.15 -0.86
N ASP A 31 13.79 -3.21 -0.56
CA ASP A 31 14.72 -4.05 -1.31
C ASP A 31 14.39 -5.54 -1.17
N ALA A 32 14.01 -5.98 0.03
CA ALA A 32 13.58 -7.36 0.26
C ALA A 32 12.27 -7.68 -0.46
N VAL A 33 11.32 -6.73 -0.49
CA VAL A 33 10.09 -6.85 -1.28
C VAL A 33 10.43 -6.96 -2.77
N ALA A 34 11.29 -6.09 -3.30
CA ALA A 34 11.67 -6.08 -4.70
C ALA A 34 12.44 -7.33 -5.13
N ALA A 35 13.29 -7.88 -4.26
CA ALA A 35 13.97 -9.15 -4.50
C ALA A 35 12.99 -10.33 -4.53
N ARG A 36 11.98 -10.33 -3.65
CA ARG A 36 10.99 -11.42 -3.57
C ARG A 36 9.93 -11.35 -4.68
N TYR A 37 9.52 -10.15 -5.04
CA TYR A 37 8.49 -9.83 -6.02
C TYR A 37 9.01 -8.75 -6.98
N PRO A 38 9.89 -9.12 -7.94
CA PRO A 38 10.45 -8.17 -8.88
C PRO A 38 9.37 -7.62 -9.82
N ALA A 39 9.26 -6.30 -9.90
CA ALA A 39 8.34 -5.63 -10.80
C ALA A 39 8.93 -4.31 -11.33
N ARG A 40 8.50 -3.93 -12.53
CA ARG A 40 8.84 -2.61 -13.11
C ARG A 40 8.17 -1.49 -12.31
N HIS A 41 6.93 -1.73 -11.87
CA HIS A 41 6.08 -0.81 -11.14
C HIS A 41 5.35 -1.52 -10.01
N TYR A 42 5.11 -0.83 -8.91
CA TYR A 42 4.40 -1.31 -7.73
C TYR A 42 3.15 -0.47 -7.45
N VAL A 43 2.15 -1.08 -6.82
CA VAL A 43 1.02 -0.39 -6.22
C VAL A 43 1.04 -0.69 -4.73
N MET A 44 0.99 0.36 -3.90
CA MET A 44 0.87 0.21 -2.45
C MET A 44 -0.46 0.77 -1.98
N VAL A 45 -1.27 -0.09 -1.38
CA VAL A 45 -2.54 0.27 -0.75
C VAL A 45 -2.36 0.27 0.77
N ASP A 46 -2.53 1.42 1.42
CA ASP A 46 -2.34 1.56 2.87
C ASP A 46 -3.20 2.69 3.44
N ASP A 47 -3.76 2.50 4.64
CA ASP A 47 -4.57 3.51 5.34
C ASP A 47 -3.71 4.58 6.04
N LYS A 48 -2.37 4.51 5.93
CA LYS A 48 -1.45 5.47 6.55
C LYS A 48 -0.66 6.24 5.51
N LEU A 49 -1.01 7.51 5.31
CA LEU A 49 -0.28 8.43 4.43
C LEU A 49 1.22 8.51 4.75
N ARG A 50 1.62 8.43 6.03
CA ARG A 50 3.05 8.36 6.43
C ARG A 50 3.80 7.20 5.75
N ILE A 51 3.19 6.02 5.70
CA ILE A 51 3.81 4.83 5.11
C ILE A 51 3.87 4.99 3.58
N LEU A 52 2.78 5.46 2.96
CA LEU A 52 2.73 5.72 1.54
C LEU A 52 3.79 6.74 1.11
N ALA A 53 3.90 7.86 1.82
CA ALA A 53 4.90 8.89 1.56
C ALA A 53 6.34 8.35 1.70
N ALA A 54 6.66 7.64 2.79
CA ALA A 54 7.98 7.06 2.99
C ALA A 54 8.36 6.04 1.90
N MET A 55 7.41 5.23 1.44
CA MET A 55 7.64 4.29 0.35
C MET A 55 7.81 5.01 -1.00
N LYS A 56 7.04 6.08 -1.24
CA LYS A 56 7.12 6.91 -2.44
C LYS A 56 8.45 7.66 -2.53
N GLU A 57 8.99 8.15 -1.41
CA GLU A 57 10.33 8.75 -1.38
C GLU A 57 11.42 7.78 -1.85
N THR A 58 11.27 6.48 -1.56
CA THR A 58 12.26 5.46 -1.94
C THR A 58 12.07 4.95 -3.36
N LEU A 59 10.83 4.69 -3.78
CA LEU A 59 10.52 4.08 -5.08
C LEU A 59 10.20 5.09 -6.19
N GLY A 60 9.93 6.35 -5.84
CA GLY A 60 9.59 7.42 -6.76
C GLY A 60 8.48 7.04 -7.72
N ASP A 61 8.74 7.24 -9.02
CA ASP A 61 7.79 6.96 -10.10
C ASP A 61 7.50 5.47 -10.30
N ARG A 62 8.28 4.57 -9.67
CA ARG A 62 8.01 3.13 -9.71
C ARG A 62 6.91 2.69 -8.76
N LEU A 63 6.29 3.62 -8.03
CA LEU A 63 5.24 3.32 -7.07
C LEU A 63 4.00 4.19 -7.33
N THR A 64 2.84 3.57 -7.45
CA THR A 64 1.55 4.24 -7.28
C THR A 64 1.04 3.98 -5.87
N THR A 65 0.77 5.05 -5.13
CA THR A 65 0.23 5.01 -3.78
C THR A 65 -1.28 5.15 -3.80
N VAL A 66 -1.97 4.30 -3.05
CA VAL A 66 -3.43 4.29 -2.97
C VAL A 66 -3.85 4.38 -1.50
N PHE A 67 -4.61 5.42 -1.17
CA PHE A 67 -5.15 5.66 0.15
C PHE A 67 -6.65 5.34 0.17
N PRO A 68 -7.07 4.18 0.73
CA PRO A 68 -8.47 3.94 1.03
C PRO A 68 -8.86 4.68 2.32
N ARG A 69 -9.98 5.41 2.32
CA ARG A 69 -10.52 6.12 3.50
C ARG A 69 -11.20 5.15 4.47
N GLN A 70 -10.43 4.23 5.01
CA GLN A 70 -10.90 3.20 5.94
C GLN A 70 -10.25 3.32 7.32
N GLY A 71 -11.03 2.98 8.35
CA GLY A 71 -10.55 2.94 9.72
C GLY A 71 -10.29 4.30 10.35
N HIS A 72 -9.54 4.29 11.45
CA HIS A 72 -9.33 5.46 12.31
C HIS A 72 -8.54 6.59 11.62
N TYR A 73 -7.73 6.27 10.60
CA TYR A 73 -6.88 7.23 9.91
C TYR A 73 -7.55 7.93 8.73
N ALA A 74 -8.72 7.45 8.29
CA ALA A 74 -9.45 7.96 7.13
C ALA A 74 -9.71 9.48 7.16
N PHE A 75 -9.94 10.03 8.34
CA PHE A 75 -10.26 11.45 8.57
C PHE A 75 -9.31 12.13 9.55
N ASP A 76 -8.12 11.56 9.75
CA ASP A 76 -7.12 12.19 10.61
C ASP A 76 -6.53 13.42 9.93
N GLN A 77 -7.10 14.58 10.25
CA GLN A 77 -6.69 15.88 9.73
C GLN A 77 -5.19 16.15 9.94
N LYS A 78 -4.59 15.69 11.05
CA LYS A 78 -3.16 15.90 11.27
C LYS A 78 -2.34 15.14 10.23
N ASN A 79 -2.69 13.89 9.92
CA ASN A 79 -1.99 13.13 8.89
C ASN A 79 -2.18 13.74 7.49
N MET A 80 -3.40 14.18 7.17
CA MET A 80 -3.70 14.80 5.88
C MET A 80 -2.96 16.13 5.64
N VAL A 81 -2.68 16.88 6.71
CA VAL A 81 -1.90 18.13 6.63
C VAL A 81 -0.38 17.85 6.64
N THR A 82 0.06 16.80 7.34
CA THR A 82 1.49 16.54 7.56
C THR A 82 2.15 15.82 6.38
N TYR A 83 1.42 14.94 5.70
CA TYR A 83 1.98 14.09 4.65
C TYR A 83 1.38 14.42 3.28
N PRO A 84 2.14 14.24 2.20
CA PRO A 84 1.61 14.35 0.84
C PRO A 84 0.39 13.46 0.62
N ALA A 85 -0.53 13.91 -0.22
CA ALA A 85 -1.62 13.07 -0.69
C ALA A 85 -1.08 11.87 -1.48
N ALA A 86 -1.77 10.73 -1.38
CA ALA A 86 -1.50 9.58 -2.23
C ALA A 86 -1.89 9.89 -3.68
N ASP A 87 -1.29 9.18 -4.64
CA ASP A 87 -1.59 9.33 -6.07
C ASP A 87 -3.07 9.07 -6.38
N ILE A 88 -3.67 8.10 -5.67
CA ILE A 88 -5.08 7.75 -5.76
C ILE A 88 -5.68 7.70 -4.35
N THR A 89 -6.86 8.29 -4.18
CA THR A 89 -7.68 8.13 -2.98
C THR A 89 -8.99 7.46 -3.35
N VAL A 90 -9.40 6.45 -2.59
CA VAL A 90 -10.69 5.75 -2.76
C VAL A 90 -11.47 5.75 -1.44
N GLU A 91 -12.80 5.70 -1.52
CA GLU A 91 -13.64 5.66 -0.31
C GLU A 91 -13.66 4.24 0.30
N HIS A 92 -13.70 3.21 -0.54
CA HIS A 92 -13.65 1.82 -0.13
C HIS A 92 -12.61 1.01 -0.90
N ILE A 93 -12.04 -0.01 -0.26
CA ILE A 93 -11.10 -0.94 -0.92
C ILE A 93 -11.72 -1.63 -2.16
N GLY A 94 -13.03 -1.83 -2.15
CA GLY A 94 -13.77 -2.40 -3.28
C GLY A 94 -13.77 -1.51 -4.52
N ASP A 95 -13.57 -0.19 -4.37
CA ASP A 95 -13.60 0.74 -5.49
C ASP A 95 -12.39 0.58 -6.43
N LEU A 96 -11.34 -0.12 -5.98
CA LEU A 96 -10.18 -0.45 -6.79
C LEU A 96 -10.53 -1.21 -8.08
N ILE A 97 -11.65 -1.92 -8.12
CA ILE A 97 -12.11 -2.62 -9.32
C ILE A 97 -12.45 -1.66 -10.48
N ASN A 98 -12.65 -0.37 -10.17
CA ASN A 98 -12.96 0.67 -11.14
C ASN A 98 -11.71 1.38 -11.67
N HIS A 99 -10.51 0.99 -11.23
CA HIS A 99 -9.24 1.59 -11.64
C HIS A 99 -8.45 0.63 -12.53
N ASP A 100 -7.92 1.15 -13.65
CA ASP A 100 -7.00 0.42 -14.51
C ASP A 100 -5.55 0.63 -14.06
N PHE A 101 -4.92 -0.43 -13.55
CA PHE A 101 -3.52 -0.44 -13.12
C PHE A 101 -2.55 -0.97 -14.20
N THR A 102 -3.03 -1.23 -15.42
CA THR A 102 -2.22 -1.83 -16.49
C THR A 102 -1.22 -0.83 -17.09
N ASN A 103 -1.50 0.47 -17.03
CA ASN A 103 -0.69 1.53 -17.64
C ASN A 103 -0.23 2.61 -16.65
N LEU A 104 0.31 2.19 -15.50
CA LEU A 104 0.77 3.11 -14.46
C LEU A 104 2.06 3.88 -14.82
N MET A 105 2.78 3.49 -15.87
CA MET A 105 3.98 4.21 -16.35
C MET A 105 3.66 5.50 -17.15
N ARG A 106 2.45 6.06 -17.00
CA ARG A 106 1.99 7.27 -17.71
C ARG A 106 1.32 8.28 -16.76
N LEU A 107 1.94 8.56 -15.63
CA LEU A 107 1.64 9.82 -14.94
C LEU A 107 2.81 10.77 -15.23
N PRO A 108 2.55 11.95 -15.85
CA PRO A 108 3.58 12.93 -16.18
C PRO A 108 4.20 13.56 -14.93
#